data_AF-A0A1I8C0W1-F1
#
_entry.id   AF-A0A1I8C0W1-F1
#
_cell.length_a   1.000
_cell.length_b   1.000
_cell.length_c   1.000
_cell.angle_alpha   90.00
_cell.angle_beta   90.00
_cell.angle_gamma   90.00
#
_symmetry.space_group_name_H-M   'P 1'
#
loop_
_entity.id
_entity.type
_entity.pdbx_description
1 polymer ?
#
loop_
_entity_poly.entity_id
_entity_poly.type
_entity_poly.pdbx_seq_one_letter_code
_entity_poly.pdbx_strand_id
1 'polypeptide(L)'
;MIVKEDLSNGSAECKIPVVNVVDNKDFKERFLYVAENVEKEDFVQKNLNGCNCIDVCLPGRCACIDNSTTRIYDGKIDLTNGIPDFYERILYECDKNTCLGCRGKCQWRLTPEKFNLEVELFKTPLAGWAVRSRQPIEAGTFIAEFVGEVVHHSSMAHRPIDYAYDLPLLEINKSANICIFFEFLFLSLPAYVDPHVFGNITRFLNHSCFENLHPFRYYSHHRDKSRISLGFFASRDIIPGDELTIDYGPEWWKGKIEESKKQNQTFFCCCDWVYCINPAPGKPQMNEKDAIKEMKRRIERNHAIVMCWKENQRNF
;
A
#
# COMPACT_ATOMS: atom_id res chain seq x y z
N MET A 1 19.50 18.27 -0.24
CA MET A 1 20.52 17.79 -1.20
C MET A 1 20.04 16.47 -1.77
N ILE A 2 20.16 16.26 -3.08
CA ILE A 2 19.93 14.94 -3.67
C ILE A 2 21.17 14.09 -3.35
N VAL A 3 20.98 12.96 -2.67
CA VAL A 3 22.06 12.03 -2.30
C VAL A 3 22.11 10.81 -3.21
N LYS A 4 21.03 10.54 -3.96
CA LYS A 4 20.99 9.57 -5.05
C LYS A 4 19.93 10.00 -6.07
N GLU A 5 20.27 9.93 -7.35
CA GLU A 5 19.40 10.39 -8.44
C GLU A 5 18.18 9.49 -8.68
N ASP A 6 18.33 8.17 -8.51
CA ASP A 6 17.24 7.21 -8.70
C ASP A 6 17.43 5.94 -7.86
N LEU A 7 16.58 5.76 -6.86
CA LEU A 7 16.52 4.59 -5.99
C LEU A 7 16.26 3.28 -6.76
N SER A 8 15.47 3.34 -7.83
CA SER A 8 15.06 2.16 -8.59
C SER A 8 16.11 1.66 -9.58
N ASN A 9 17.18 2.44 -9.79
CA ASN A 9 18.21 2.22 -10.80
C ASN A 9 17.62 1.92 -12.20
N GLY A 10 16.57 2.63 -12.60
CA GLY A 10 15.88 2.50 -13.89
C GLY A 10 14.79 1.42 -13.94
N SER A 11 14.47 0.76 -12.82
CA SER A 11 13.39 -0.24 -12.78
C SER A 11 12.00 0.39 -12.80
N ALA A 12 11.85 1.60 -12.25
CA ALA A 12 10.63 2.40 -12.35
C ALA A 12 10.60 3.23 -13.65
N GLU A 13 9.41 3.64 -14.09
CA GLU A 13 9.26 4.53 -15.24
C GLU A 13 9.73 5.96 -14.91
N CYS A 14 9.36 6.46 -13.73
CA CYS A 14 9.84 7.73 -13.19
C CYS A 14 11.04 7.49 -12.25
N LYS A 15 12.08 8.32 -12.37
CA LYS A 15 13.20 8.31 -11.41
C LYS A 15 12.70 8.64 -10.00
N ILE A 16 13.19 7.90 -9.01
CA ILE A 16 12.86 8.10 -7.60
C ILE A 16 14.07 8.72 -6.89
N PRO A 17 14.22 10.06 -6.86
CA PRO A 17 15.37 10.68 -6.21
C PRO A 17 15.32 10.45 -4.69
N VAL A 18 16.51 10.39 -4.10
CA VAL A 18 16.71 10.30 -2.65
C VAL A 18 17.24 11.64 -2.15
N VAL A 19 16.51 12.27 -1.24
CA VAL A 19 16.77 13.63 -0.76
C VAL A 19 17.06 13.63 0.74
N ASN A 20 18.21 14.18 1.12
CA ASN A 20 18.54 14.46 2.51
C ASN A 20 18.79 15.96 2.71
N VAL A 21 18.00 16.57 3.59
CA VAL A 21 18.16 17.97 4.04
C VAL A 21 18.20 18.08 5.57
N VAL A 22 18.21 16.94 6.26
CA VAL A 22 18.10 16.85 7.73
C VAL A 22 19.46 16.65 8.37
N ASP A 23 20.27 15.77 7.79
CA ASP A 23 21.61 15.46 8.30
C ASP A 23 22.60 15.22 7.14
N ASN A 24 23.88 15.06 7.49
CA ASN A 24 24.96 14.80 6.53
C ASN A 24 25.19 13.30 6.29
N LYS A 25 24.22 12.42 6.60
CA LYS A 25 24.38 10.98 6.40
C LYS A 25 24.01 10.59 4.98
N ASP A 26 24.87 9.79 4.37
CA ASP A 26 24.60 9.16 3.09
C ASP A 26 23.46 8.15 3.20
N PHE A 27 22.75 7.97 2.09
CA PHE A 27 21.80 6.88 1.93
C PHE A 27 22.57 5.57 1.70
N LYS A 28 22.38 4.60 2.60
CA LYS A 28 23.01 3.28 2.50
C LYS A 28 22.01 2.25 2.00
N GLU A 29 22.19 1.78 0.78
CA GLU A 29 21.39 0.68 0.21
C GLU A 29 21.80 -0.65 0.84
N ARG A 30 21.06 -1.04 1.88
CA ARG A 30 21.20 -2.35 2.55
C ARG A 30 20.12 -3.35 2.09
N PHE A 31 19.50 -3.10 0.94
CA PHE A 31 18.46 -3.91 0.33
C PHE A 31 18.57 -3.79 -1.20
N LEU A 32 17.91 -4.69 -1.91
CA LEU A 32 17.81 -4.68 -3.37
C LEU A 32 16.45 -4.15 -3.80
N TYR A 33 16.45 -3.12 -4.63
CA TYR A 33 15.23 -2.60 -5.23
C TYR A 33 14.71 -3.60 -6.28
N VAL A 34 13.49 -4.09 -6.10
CA VAL A 34 12.80 -5.00 -7.04
C VAL A 34 11.42 -4.45 -7.38
N ALA A 35 10.95 -4.70 -8.61
CA ALA A 35 9.63 -4.24 -9.05
C ALA A 35 8.49 -5.21 -8.68
N GLU A 36 8.83 -6.48 -8.45
CA GLU A 36 7.89 -7.57 -8.22
C GLU A 36 8.35 -8.43 -7.04
N ASN A 37 7.40 -9.17 -6.44
CA ASN A 37 7.65 -10.06 -5.33
C ASN A 37 8.64 -11.18 -5.68
N VAL A 38 9.52 -11.53 -4.74
CA VAL A 38 10.53 -12.58 -4.90
C VAL A 38 10.07 -13.83 -4.15
N GLU A 39 9.89 -14.92 -4.88
CA GLU A 39 9.55 -16.24 -4.32
C GLU A 39 10.80 -17.13 -4.34
N LYS A 40 11.09 -17.84 -3.23
CA LYS A 40 12.27 -18.75 -3.14
C LYS A 40 11.98 -20.18 -3.56
N GLU A 41 10.72 -20.58 -3.54
CA GLU A 41 10.28 -21.92 -3.92
C GLU A 41 9.56 -21.86 -5.26
N ASP A 42 9.87 -22.80 -6.15
CA ASP A 42 9.21 -22.91 -7.46
C ASP A 42 7.74 -23.30 -7.26
N PHE A 43 6.84 -22.33 -7.38
CA PHE A 43 5.42 -22.59 -7.40
C PHE A 43 5.03 -23.30 -8.69
N VAL A 44 4.33 -24.43 -8.57
CA VAL A 44 3.60 -25.03 -9.70
C VAL A 44 2.49 -24.06 -10.08
N GLN A 45 2.66 -23.32 -11.18
CA GLN A 45 1.59 -22.53 -11.78
C GLN A 45 0.40 -23.45 -12.06
N LYS A 46 -0.63 -23.38 -11.23
CA LYS A 46 -1.93 -23.93 -11.60
C LYS A 46 -2.49 -23.04 -12.70
N ASN A 47 -2.77 -23.63 -13.87
CA ASN A 47 -3.48 -22.97 -14.96
C ASN A 47 -4.89 -22.60 -14.49
N LEU A 48 -5.02 -21.43 -13.88
CA LEU A 48 -6.30 -20.89 -13.45
C LEU A 48 -6.70 -19.82 -14.45
N ASN A 49 -7.68 -20.15 -15.27
CA ASN A 49 -8.17 -19.30 -16.34
C ASN A 49 -8.82 -18.02 -15.79
N GLY A 50 -8.64 -16.92 -16.51
CA GLY A 50 -9.31 -15.65 -16.27
C GLY A 50 -10.72 -15.64 -16.83
N CYS A 51 -11.19 -14.46 -17.28
CA CYS A 51 -12.49 -14.39 -17.94
C CYS A 51 -12.44 -14.91 -19.38
N ASN A 52 -13.59 -15.42 -19.86
CA ASN A 52 -13.81 -15.87 -21.24
C ASN A 52 -14.59 -14.82 -22.06
N CYS A 53 -14.57 -13.54 -21.65
CA CYS A 53 -15.27 -12.48 -22.36
C CYS A 53 -14.73 -12.32 -23.78
N ILE A 54 -15.57 -11.89 -24.73
CA ILE A 54 -15.15 -11.56 -26.09
C ILE A 54 -15.06 -10.03 -26.18
N ASP A 55 -13.89 -9.51 -26.54
CA ASP A 55 -13.54 -8.09 -26.63
C ASP A 55 -13.56 -7.32 -25.29
N VAL A 56 -14.73 -6.89 -24.81
CA VAL A 56 -14.82 -5.96 -23.66
C VAL A 56 -15.44 -6.64 -22.44
N CYS A 57 -14.79 -6.47 -21.30
CA CYS A 57 -15.28 -6.94 -20.00
C CYS A 57 -16.30 -5.94 -19.45
N LEU A 58 -17.51 -6.41 -19.15
CA LEU A 58 -18.60 -5.58 -18.63
C LEU A 58 -19.22 -6.22 -17.37
N PRO A 59 -19.74 -5.41 -16.42
CA PRO A 59 -20.44 -5.91 -15.25
C PRO A 59 -21.60 -6.85 -15.62
N GLY A 60 -21.76 -7.96 -14.89
CA GLY A 60 -22.75 -9.00 -15.13
C GLY A 60 -22.41 -9.96 -16.28
N ARG A 61 -21.27 -9.78 -16.95
CA ARG A 61 -20.81 -10.63 -18.07
C ARG A 61 -19.35 -11.07 -17.96
N CYS A 62 -18.64 -10.63 -16.92
CA CYS A 62 -17.21 -10.87 -16.78
C CYS A 62 -16.90 -11.40 -15.40
N ALA A 63 -16.41 -12.64 -15.32
CA ALA A 63 -16.02 -13.26 -14.07
C ALA A 63 -14.99 -12.43 -13.27
N CYS A 64 -14.07 -11.71 -13.94
CA CYS A 64 -13.13 -10.83 -13.25
C CYS A 64 -13.85 -9.67 -12.54
N ILE A 65 -14.82 -9.04 -13.21
CA ILE A 65 -15.60 -7.94 -12.65
C ILE A 65 -16.57 -8.43 -11.58
N ASP A 66 -17.24 -9.55 -11.83
CA ASP A 66 -18.32 -10.06 -10.99
C ASP A 66 -17.81 -10.75 -9.72
N ASN A 67 -16.60 -11.34 -9.78
CA ASN A 67 -15.90 -11.85 -8.59
C ASN A 67 -15.19 -10.74 -7.80
N SER A 68 -14.97 -9.57 -8.39
CA SER A 68 -14.39 -8.43 -7.68
C SER A 68 -15.43 -7.79 -6.78
N THR A 69 -15.12 -7.70 -5.50
CA THR A 69 -15.91 -6.92 -4.54
C THR A 69 -15.46 -5.45 -4.53
N THR A 70 -14.21 -5.18 -4.93
CA THR A 70 -13.73 -3.82 -5.23
C THR A 70 -14.21 -3.38 -6.62
N ARG A 71 -14.73 -2.15 -6.72
CA ARG A 71 -15.11 -1.54 -8.00
C ARG A 71 -14.02 -0.57 -8.45
N ILE A 72 -13.77 -0.54 -9.77
CA ILE A 72 -12.90 0.42 -10.42
C ILE A 72 -13.77 1.34 -11.29
N TYR A 73 -13.52 2.63 -11.23
CA TYR A 73 -14.09 3.64 -12.10
C TYR A 73 -12.96 4.54 -12.60
N ASP A 74 -12.86 4.74 -13.93
CA ASP A 74 -11.85 5.60 -14.55
C ASP A 74 -10.40 5.31 -14.09
N GLY A 75 -10.04 4.02 -14.05
CA GLY A 75 -8.71 3.56 -13.62
C GLY A 75 -8.40 3.75 -12.13
N LYS A 76 -9.41 4.03 -11.30
CA LYS A 76 -9.27 4.27 -9.85
C LYS A 76 -10.22 3.40 -9.06
N ILE A 77 -9.87 3.08 -7.82
CA ILE A 77 -10.81 2.46 -6.89
C ILE A 77 -11.98 3.42 -6.64
N ASP A 78 -13.19 2.88 -6.74
CA ASP A 78 -14.40 3.62 -6.45
C ASP A 78 -14.59 3.77 -4.94
N LEU A 79 -14.49 5.02 -4.47
CA LEU A 79 -14.63 5.43 -3.07
C LEU A 79 -15.97 6.10 -2.77
N THR A 80 -16.93 6.07 -3.71
CA THR A 80 -18.26 6.70 -3.52
C THR A 80 -19.01 6.18 -2.29
N ASN A 81 -18.83 4.89 -1.97
CA ASN A 81 -19.42 4.24 -0.82
C ASN A 81 -18.45 4.16 0.38
N GLY A 82 -17.49 5.09 0.44
CA GLY A 82 -16.43 5.10 1.44
C GLY A 82 -15.26 4.17 1.08
N ILE A 83 -14.31 4.10 2.01
CA ILE A 83 -13.09 3.32 1.88
C ILE A 83 -13.42 1.83 2.01
N PRO A 84 -13.09 1.00 1.01
CA PRO A 84 -13.24 -0.45 1.09
C PRO A 84 -12.57 -1.06 2.33
N ASP A 85 -13.28 -1.92 3.06
CA ASP A 85 -12.66 -2.75 4.09
C ASP A 85 -11.66 -3.73 3.45
N PHE A 86 -10.45 -3.79 4.01
CA PHE A 86 -9.34 -4.59 3.49
C PHE A 86 -9.68 -6.09 3.40
N TYR A 87 -10.42 -6.64 4.36
CA TYR A 87 -10.75 -8.06 4.48
C TYR A 87 -11.97 -8.47 3.66
N GLU A 88 -12.88 -7.52 3.38
CA GLU A 88 -14.07 -7.78 2.58
C GLU A 88 -13.84 -7.58 1.08
N ARG A 89 -12.85 -6.75 0.69
CA ARG A 89 -12.72 -6.28 -0.68
C ARG A 89 -11.49 -6.83 -1.40
N ILE A 90 -11.74 -7.52 -2.51
CA ILE A 90 -10.72 -8.14 -3.39
C ILE A 90 -11.00 -7.72 -4.82
N LEU A 91 -9.93 -7.39 -5.53
CA LEU A 91 -9.97 -7.09 -6.95
C LEU A 91 -9.38 -8.26 -7.77
N TYR A 92 -10.10 -8.68 -8.81
CA TYR A 92 -9.58 -9.60 -9.82
C TYR A 92 -9.36 -8.80 -11.11
N GLU A 93 -8.13 -8.40 -11.38
CA GLU A 93 -7.80 -7.65 -12.59
C GLU A 93 -7.79 -8.56 -13.80
N CYS A 94 -8.27 -8.09 -14.94
CA CYS A 94 -8.03 -8.78 -16.19
C CYS A 94 -6.55 -8.69 -16.58
N ASP A 95 -5.99 -9.83 -16.97
CA ASP A 95 -4.62 -9.95 -17.45
C ASP A 95 -4.61 -10.54 -18.86
N LYS A 96 -3.72 -10.05 -19.73
CA LYS A 96 -3.66 -10.44 -21.15
C LYS A 96 -3.26 -11.91 -21.36
N ASN A 97 -2.50 -12.50 -20.43
CA ASN A 97 -2.07 -13.89 -20.51
C ASN A 97 -3.13 -14.84 -19.94
N THR A 98 -3.88 -14.39 -18.94
CA THR A 98 -4.86 -15.22 -18.23
C THR A 98 -6.29 -15.05 -18.77
N CYS A 99 -6.63 -13.89 -19.34
CA CYS A 99 -7.94 -13.57 -19.95
C CYS A 99 -7.83 -13.48 -21.48
N LEU A 100 -7.67 -14.61 -22.14
CA LEU A 100 -7.38 -14.66 -23.59
C LEU A 100 -8.50 -14.07 -24.47
N GLY A 101 -9.75 -14.11 -24.02
CA GLY A 101 -10.90 -13.66 -24.82
C GLY A 101 -10.97 -12.14 -25.00
N CYS A 102 -10.62 -11.35 -23.98
CA CYS A 102 -10.62 -9.88 -24.06
C CYS A 102 -9.35 -9.32 -24.71
N ARG A 103 -8.31 -10.15 -24.89
CA ARG A 103 -7.05 -9.81 -25.58
C ARG A 103 -6.39 -8.51 -25.08
N GLY A 104 -6.52 -8.22 -23.79
CA GLY A 104 -5.99 -6.99 -23.18
C GLY A 104 -6.71 -5.69 -23.55
N LYS A 105 -7.85 -5.74 -24.27
CA LYS A 105 -8.62 -4.54 -24.62
C LYS A 105 -9.43 -3.98 -23.45
N CYS A 106 -9.68 -4.79 -22.42
CA CYS A 106 -10.47 -4.35 -21.28
C CYS A 106 -9.65 -3.49 -20.32
N GLN A 107 -10.25 -2.41 -19.84
CA GLN A 107 -9.66 -1.51 -18.85
C GLN A 107 -9.93 -1.95 -17.40
N TRP A 108 -10.35 -3.22 -17.19
CA TRP A 108 -10.53 -3.77 -15.85
C TRP A 108 -9.19 -4.17 -15.24
N ARG A 109 -8.29 -3.19 -15.15
CA ARG A 109 -6.95 -3.28 -14.61
C ARG A 109 -6.66 -1.95 -13.94
N LEU A 110 -6.28 -2.02 -12.68
CA LEU A 110 -5.92 -0.89 -11.82
C LEU A 110 -4.40 -0.69 -11.80
N THR A 111 -3.64 -1.78 -11.86
CA THR A 111 -2.17 -1.76 -11.76
C THR A 111 -1.51 -1.42 -13.11
N PRO A 112 -0.59 -0.44 -13.13
CA PRO A 112 0.24 -0.17 -14.30
C PRO A 112 1.27 -1.30 -14.51
N GLU A 113 1.83 -1.42 -15.71
CA GLU A 113 2.93 -2.37 -15.97
C GLU A 113 4.25 -1.97 -15.29
N LYS A 114 4.46 -0.67 -15.04
CA LYS A 114 5.59 -0.11 -14.30
C LYS A 114 5.13 0.94 -13.30
N PHE A 115 5.87 1.08 -12.21
CA PHE A 115 5.65 2.19 -11.28
C PHE A 115 5.93 3.53 -11.98
N ASN A 116 4.93 4.40 -12.00
CA ASN A 116 4.90 5.61 -12.83
C ASN A 116 4.49 6.88 -12.08
N LEU A 117 4.56 6.86 -10.75
CA LEU A 117 4.27 8.06 -9.94
C LEU A 117 5.54 8.87 -9.66
N GLU A 118 5.43 10.19 -9.79
CA GLU A 118 6.48 11.11 -9.37
C GLU A 118 6.51 11.21 -7.85
N VAL A 119 7.41 10.45 -7.23
CA VAL A 119 7.65 10.46 -5.77
C VAL A 119 9.13 10.66 -5.49
N GLU A 120 9.46 10.95 -4.25
CA GLU A 120 10.84 10.93 -3.76
C GLU A 120 10.95 10.30 -2.39
N LEU A 121 12.10 9.67 -2.14
CA LEU A 121 12.50 9.20 -0.82
C LEU A 121 13.19 10.35 -0.09
N PHE A 122 12.68 10.78 1.05
CA PHE A 122 13.24 11.90 1.81
C PHE A 122 13.54 11.54 3.26
N LYS A 123 14.58 12.15 3.82
CA LYS A 123 14.93 11.99 5.23
C LYS A 123 14.00 12.84 6.09
N THR A 124 13.36 12.22 7.09
CA THR A 124 12.58 12.93 8.11
C THR A 124 13.43 13.19 9.38
N PRO A 125 13.08 14.21 10.18
CA PRO A 125 13.77 14.50 11.44
C PRO A 125 13.61 13.39 12.50
N LEU A 126 12.44 12.74 12.54
CA LEU A 126 12.07 11.85 13.65
C LEU A 126 11.85 10.38 13.24
N ALA A 127 11.37 10.12 12.02
CA ALA A 127 10.88 8.80 11.59
C ALA A 127 11.81 8.07 10.59
N GLY A 128 13.04 8.55 10.38
CA GLY A 128 13.96 7.89 9.45
C GLY A 128 13.79 8.39 8.01
N TRP A 129 13.57 7.46 7.08
CA TRP A 129 13.32 7.76 5.66
C TRP A 129 11.83 7.61 5.38
N ALA A 130 11.29 8.41 4.47
CA ALA A 130 9.88 8.48 4.15
C ALA A 130 9.66 8.71 2.67
N VAL A 131 8.47 8.42 2.16
CA VAL A 131 8.09 8.71 0.78
C VAL A 131 7.18 9.92 0.76
N ARG A 132 7.38 10.87 -0.17
CA ARG A 132 6.40 11.95 -0.42
C ARG A 132 6.10 12.09 -1.90
N SER A 133 4.90 12.57 -2.19
CA SER A 133 4.49 12.84 -3.57
C SER A 133 5.16 14.10 -4.11
N ARG A 134 5.53 14.10 -5.39
CA ARG A 134 5.98 15.29 -6.14
C ARG A 134 4.91 15.82 -7.09
N GLN A 135 3.81 15.09 -7.23
CA GLN A 135 2.67 15.44 -8.07
C GLN A 135 1.35 15.37 -7.30
N PRO A 136 0.28 16.02 -7.76
CA PRO A 136 -1.07 15.78 -7.29
C PRO A 136 -1.49 14.32 -7.56
N ILE A 137 -2.09 13.66 -6.58
CA ILE A 137 -2.64 12.31 -6.73
C ILE A 137 -4.09 12.33 -6.30
N GLU A 138 -4.98 11.81 -7.14
CA GLU A 138 -6.40 11.74 -6.85
C GLU A 138 -6.74 10.58 -5.92
N ALA A 139 -7.78 10.75 -5.12
CA ALA A 139 -8.39 9.67 -4.37
C ALA A 139 -8.76 8.49 -5.29
N GLY A 140 -8.53 7.28 -4.81
CA GLY A 140 -8.74 6.01 -5.53
C GLY A 140 -7.58 5.62 -6.45
N THR A 141 -6.60 6.50 -6.68
CA THR A 141 -5.43 6.19 -7.53
C THR A 141 -4.58 5.10 -6.89
N PHE A 142 -4.22 4.09 -7.68
CA PHE A 142 -3.24 3.07 -7.28
C PHE A 142 -1.86 3.70 -7.10
N ILE A 143 -1.19 3.33 -6.01
CA ILE A 143 0.14 3.85 -5.67
C ILE A 143 1.22 2.87 -6.09
N ALA A 144 1.27 1.71 -5.44
CA ALA A 144 2.26 0.68 -5.69
C ALA A 144 1.83 -0.63 -5.01
N GLU A 145 2.34 -1.75 -5.53
CA GLU A 145 2.33 -3.03 -4.83
C GLU A 145 3.31 -3.00 -3.65
N PHE A 146 2.94 -3.64 -2.53
CA PHE A 146 3.85 -3.90 -1.44
C PHE A 146 4.73 -5.09 -1.81
N VAL A 147 6.00 -4.81 -2.14
CA VAL A 147 6.91 -5.78 -2.72
C VAL A 147 7.99 -6.21 -1.73
N GLY A 148 8.27 -7.51 -1.70
CA GLY A 148 9.38 -8.10 -0.96
C GLY A 148 9.56 -9.59 -1.24
N GLU A 149 10.23 -10.29 -0.33
CA GLU A 149 10.30 -11.75 -0.34
C GLU A 149 8.98 -12.34 0.17
N VAL A 150 8.35 -13.24 -0.59
CA VAL A 150 7.19 -13.99 -0.12
C VAL A 150 7.69 -15.13 0.77
N VAL A 151 7.35 -15.09 2.05
CA VAL A 151 7.81 -16.06 3.05
C VAL A 151 6.63 -16.82 3.62
N HIS A 152 6.72 -18.14 3.61
CA HIS A 152 5.69 -19.03 4.16
C HIS A 152 5.91 -19.33 5.64
N HIS A 153 4.82 -19.60 6.36
CA HIS A 153 4.80 -19.78 7.81
C HIS A 153 5.82 -20.82 8.34
N SER A 154 6.11 -21.88 7.56
CA SER A 154 7.10 -22.92 7.90
C SER A 154 8.53 -22.38 8.08
N SER A 155 8.84 -21.20 7.57
CA SER A 155 10.19 -20.61 7.57
C SER A 155 10.38 -19.45 8.57
N MET A 156 9.39 -19.19 9.44
CA MET A 156 9.31 -17.96 10.25
C MET A 156 10.26 -17.85 11.45
N ALA A 157 10.82 -18.94 11.97
CA ALA A 157 11.27 -18.99 13.36
C ALA A 157 12.35 -17.96 13.77
N HIS A 158 13.03 -17.27 12.84
CA HIS A 158 14.25 -16.49 13.12
C HIS A 158 14.33 -15.10 12.44
N ARG A 159 13.24 -14.53 11.88
CA ARG A 159 13.33 -13.23 11.18
C ARG A 159 12.73 -12.06 11.98
N PRO A 160 13.39 -10.89 12.04
CA PRO A 160 12.79 -9.67 12.59
C PRO A 160 11.66 -9.16 11.69
N ILE A 161 10.46 -8.98 12.24
CA ILE A 161 9.19 -8.77 11.52
C ILE A 161 8.83 -7.27 11.43
N ASP A 162 9.83 -6.39 11.29
CA ASP A 162 9.61 -4.94 11.44
C ASP A 162 8.71 -4.34 10.35
N TYR A 163 8.63 -5.00 9.19
CA TYR A 163 7.97 -4.50 7.98
C TYR A 163 7.12 -5.56 7.27
N ALA A 164 6.77 -6.67 7.93
CA ALA A 164 6.02 -7.73 7.28
C ALA A 164 4.53 -7.39 7.19
N TYR A 165 3.91 -7.75 6.06
CA TYR A 165 2.45 -7.73 5.90
C TYR A 165 1.93 -9.15 5.69
N ASP A 166 0.97 -9.53 6.54
CA ASP A 166 0.30 -10.83 6.47
C ASP A 166 -0.74 -10.86 5.35
N LEU A 167 -0.70 -11.92 4.55
CA LEU A 167 -1.64 -12.16 3.45
C LEU A 167 -2.61 -13.29 3.80
N PRO A 168 -3.87 -13.00 4.14
CA PRO A 168 -4.84 -14.05 4.40
C PRO A 168 -5.30 -14.76 3.13
N LEU A 169 -5.24 -16.10 3.14
CA LEU A 169 -6.05 -16.92 2.23
C LEU A 169 -7.49 -16.85 2.65
N LEU A 170 -8.38 -16.59 1.70
CA LEU A 170 -9.82 -16.71 1.96
C LEU A 170 -10.18 -18.17 2.21
N GLU A 171 -10.66 -18.45 3.41
CA GLU A 171 -11.88 -19.23 3.68
C GLU A 171 -12.24 -19.16 5.18
N ILE A 172 -12.95 -18.11 5.64
CA ILE A 172 -13.72 -18.21 6.90
C ILE A 172 -15.04 -17.44 6.77
N ASN A 173 -16.11 -18.13 7.21
CA ASN A 173 -17.49 -17.68 7.27
C ASN A 173 -17.71 -16.43 8.15
N LYS A 174 -18.79 -15.73 7.82
CA LYS A 174 -19.35 -14.50 8.42
C LYS A 174 -19.37 -14.47 9.95
N SER A 175 -19.21 -13.23 10.46
CA SER A 175 -19.62 -12.71 11.76
C SER A 175 -18.66 -12.92 12.94
N ALA A 176 -17.65 -12.05 13.05
CA ALA A 176 -17.07 -11.66 14.34
C ALA A 176 -16.29 -10.34 14.22
N ASN A 177 -16.44 -9.46 15.20
CA ASN A 177 -15.76 -8.16 15.29
C ASN A 177 -14.23 -8.29 15.46
N ILE A 178 -13.51 -7.37 14.79
CA ILE A 178 -12.16 -6.75 14.93
C ILE A 178 -11.10 -7.23 15.95
N CYS A 179 -11.26 -8.26 16.78
CA CYS A 179 -10.22 -8.55 17.80
C CYS A 179 -10.18 -9.96 18.38
N ILE A 180 -10.59 -10.99 17.65
CA ILE A 180 -10.33 -12.37 18.07
C ILE A 180 -9.64 -13.04 16.90
N PHE A 181 -8.52 -13.71 17.20
CA PHE A 181 -7.89 -14.84 16.48
C PHE A 181 -6.36 -14.84 16.55
N PHE A 182 -5.69 -14.09 17.44
CA PHE A 182 -4.21 -14.19 17.56
C PHE A 182 -3.64 -15.58 17.91
N GLU A 183 -4.43 -16.55 18.38
CA GLU A 183 -3.97 -17.96 18.55
C GLU A 183 -4.42 -18.92 17.44
N PHE A 184 -5.34 -18.53 16.56
CA PHE A 184 -5.92 -19.41 15.53
C PHE A 184 -5.74 -18.84 14.11
N LEU A 185 -5.29 -17.58 14.00
CA LEU A 185 -4.75 -16.90 12.81
C LEU A 185 -3.33 -17.41 12.46
N PHE A 186 -2.53 -17.81 13.47
CA PHE A 186 -1.22 -18.45 13.27
C PHE A 186 -1.28 -19.80 12.54
N LEU A 187 -2.43 -20.47 12.53
CA LEU A 187 -2.62 -21.78 11.92
C LEU A 187 -3.23 -21.74 10.49
N SER A 188 -3.58 -20.55 9.98
CA SER A 188 -4.41 -20.44 8.76
C SER A 188 -3.91 -19.44 7.69
N LEU A 189 -2.78 -18.77 7.90
CA LEU A 189 -2.16 -17.86 6.91
C LEU A 189 -1.00 -18.58 6.19
N PRO A 190 -0.89 -18.53 4.86
CA PRO A 190 0.16 -19.28 4.17
C PRO A 190 1.43 -18.47 3.99
N ALA A 191 1.36 -17.14 3.91
CA ALA A 191 2.46 -16.32 3.46
C ALA A 191 2.38 -14.87 3.98
N TYR A 192 3.55 -14.22 4.07
CA TYR A 192 3.70 -12.78 4.27
C TYR A 192 4.75 -12.23 3.32
N VAL A 193 4.75 -10.91 3.12
CA VAL A 193 5.76 -10.21 2.31
C VAL A 193 6.78 -9.55 3.21
N ASP A 194 8.05 -9.92 3.06
CA ASP A 194 9.21 -9.41 3.82
C ASP A 194 10.06 -8.47 2.94
N PRO A 195 9.99 -7.15 3.13
CA PRO A 195 10.73 -6.19 2.32
C PRO A 195 12.18 -5.94 2.81
N HIS A 196 12.71 -6.79 3.72
CA HIS A 196 14.00 -6.55 4.37
C HIS A 196 15.17 -6.59 3.40
N VAL A 197 15.28 -7.67 2.61
CA VAL A 197 16.37 -7.89 1.64
C VAL A 197 16.00 -7.40 0.25
N PHE A 198 14.78 -7.70 -0.19
CA PHE A 198 14.21 -7.29 -1.47
C PHE A 198 13.02 -6.40 -1.18
N GLY A 199 12.87 -5.26 -1.85
CA GLY A 199 11.64 -4.49 -1.75
C GLY A 199 11.65 -3.27 -2.65
N ASN A 200 10.50 -2.65 -2.87
CA ASN A 200 10.39 -1.43 -3.68
C ASN A 200 10.29 -0.18 -2.80
N ILE A 201 9.73 0.90 -3.33
CA ILE A 201 9.52 2.16 -2.61
C ILE A 201 8.58 2.03 -1.39
N THR A 202 7.65 1.07 -1.38
CA THR A 202 6.61 0.97 -0.33
C THR A 202 7.16 0.58 1.03
N ARG A 203 8.35 -0.04 1.09
CA ARG A 203 9.05 -0.36 2.35
C ARG A 203 9.41 0.87 3.20
N PHE A 204 9.35 2.07 2.59
CA PHE A 204 9.65 3.34 3.23
C PHE A 204 8.38 4.15 3.56
N LEU A 205 7.18 3.58 3.39
CA LEU A 205 5.94 4.21 3.82
C LEU A 205 5.87 4.17 5.35
N ASN A 206 5.81 5.35 5.97
CA ASN A 206 5.69 5.45 7.42
C ASN A 206 4.24 5.37 7.89
N HIS A 207 4.09 5.17 9.20
CA HIS A 207 2.80 5.26 9.85
C HIS A 207 2.30 6.69 10.01
N SER A 208 1.00 6.90 9.80
CA SER A 208 0.26 8.04 10.33
C SER A 208 -1.05 7.57 10.97
N CYS A 209 -1.48 8.26 12.03
CA CYS A 209 -2.83 8.06 12.60
C CYS A 209 -3.92 8.76 11.77
N PHE A 210 -3.52 9.46 10.70
CA PHE A 210 -4.37 9.97 9.64
C PHE A 210 -3.66 9.72 8.30
N GLU A 211 -3.55 8.44 7.95
CA GLU A 211 -2.92 7.89 6.75
C GLU A 211 -3.64 8.29 5.47
N ASN A 212 -2.91 8.54 4.38
CA ASN A 212 -3.48 8.86 3.06
C ASN A 212 -3.48 7.69 2.08
N LEU A 213 -2.89 6.55 2.46
CA LEU A 213 -2.90 5.34 1.66
C LEU A 213 -3.63 4.22 2.40
N HIS A 214 -4.46 3.47 1.68
CA HIS A 214 -5.08 2.25 2.19
C HIS A 214 -4.61 1.01 1.44
N PRO A 215 -4.36 -0.10 2.16
CA PRO A 215 -4.03 -1.36 1.54
C PRO A 215 -5.27 -1.96 0.85
N PHE A 216 -5.05 -2.73 -0.20
CA PHE A 216 -6.07 -3.56 -0.83
C PHE A 216 -5.44 -4.83 -1.40
N ARG A 217 -6.27 -5.85 -1.61
CA ARG A 217 -5.83 -7.14 -2.12
C ARG A 217 -6.31 -7.33 -3.54
N TYR A 218 -5.45 -7.89 -4.38
CA TYR A 218 -5.81 -8.16 -5.76
C TYR A 218 -5.10 -9.38 -6.36
N TYR A 219 -5.69 -9.91 -7.42
CA TYR A 219 -5.09 -10.90 -8.29
C TYR A 219 -4.91 -10.27 -9.66
N SER A 220 -3.67 -10.22 -10.15
CA SER A 220 -3.36 -9.72 -11.49
C SER A 220 -3.04 -10.86 -12.45
N HIS A 221 -1.77 -11.25 -12.54
CA HIS A 221 -1.26 -12.18 -13.56
C HIS A 221 -1.70 -13.62 -13.37
N HIS A 222 -1.91 -14.07 -12.13
CA HIS A 222 -2.42 -15.40 -11.81
C HIS A 222 -3.68 -15.31 -10.94
N ARG A 223 -4.45 -16.39 -10.94
CA ARG A 223 -5.62 -16.56 -10.05
C ARG A 223 -5.35 -17.52 -8.91
N ASP A 224 -4.08 -17.87 -8.69
CA ASP A 224 -3.71 -18.73 -7.57
C ASP A 224 -4.02 -17.97 -6.29
N LYS A 225 -4.96 -18.51 -5.51
CA LYS A 225 -5.39 -17.89 -4.25
C LYS A 225 -4.21 -17.70 -3.30
N SER A 226 -3.21 -18.60 -3.35
CA SER A 226 -2.00 -18.53 -2.52
C SER A 226 -1.06 -17.37 -2.87
N ARG A 227 -1.30 -16.71 -4.00
CA ARG A 227 -0.50 -15.61 -4.52
C ARG A 227 -1.37 -14.38 -4.67
N ILE A 228 -1.95 -13.91 -3.56
CA ILE A 228 -2.69 -12.66 -3.57
C ILE A 228 -1.69 -11.50 -3.42
N SER A 229 -1.77 -10.50 -4.29
CA SER A 229 -0.94 -9.30 -4.18
C SER A 229 -1.57 -8.31 -3.20
N LEU A 230 -0.71 -7.56 -2.51
CA LEU A 230 -1.07 -6.44 -1.64
C LEU A 230 -0.61 -5.16 -2.30
N GLY A 231 -1.52 -4.21 -2.55
CA GLY A 231 -1.17 -2.88 -3.04
C GLY A 231 -1.75 -1.79 -2.18
N PHE A 232 -1.41 -0.54 -2.51
CA PHE A 232 -2.00 0.64 -1.87
C PHE A 232 -2.71 1.53 -2.88
N PHE A 233 -3.78 2.17 -2.43
CA PHE A 233 -4.45 3.25 -3.16
C PHE A 233 -4.56 4.50 -2.29
N ALA A 234 -4.65 5.67 -2.93
CA ALA A 234 -4.88 6.94 -2.24
C ALA A 234 -6.30 6.97 -1.64
N SER A 235 -6.42 7.11 -0.32
CA SER A 235 -7.72 7.18 0.37
C SER A 235 -8.42 8.53 0.23
N ARG A 236 -7.64 9.55 -0.17
CA ARG A 236 -8.05 10.93 -0.39
C ARG A 236 -7.09 11.58 -1.37
N ASP A 237 -7.42 12.80 -1.79
CA ASP A 237 -6.53 13.62 -2.62
C ASP A 237 -5.24 14.00 -1.87
N ILE A 238 -4.10 13.82 -2.55
CA ILE A 238 -2.75 14.05 -2.03
C ILE A 238 -2.10 15.16 -2.87
N ILE A 239 -1.50 16.13 -2.21
CA ILE A 239 -0.82 17.25 -2.88
C ILE A 239 0.70 17.04 -2.91
N PRO A 240 1.43 17.70 -3.83
CA PRO A 240 2.89 17.67 -3.82
C PRO A 240 3.46 18.08 -2.46
N GLY A 241 4.42 17.31 -1.96
CA GLY A 241 5.06 17.50 -0.67
C GLY A 241 4.42 16.71 0.49
N ASP A 242 3.19 16.21 0.34
CA ASP A 242 2.56 15.35 1.35
C ASP A 242 3.32 14.02 1.47
N GLU A 243 3.62 13.61 2.70
CA GLU A 243 4.17 12.29 3.01
C GLU A 243 3.12 11.21 2.72
N LEU A 244 3.52 10.15 2.03
CA LEU A 244 2.71 8.97 1.78
C LEU A 244 2.82 8.05 3.00
N THR A 245 1.68 7.82 3.65
CA THR A 245 1.60 7.14 4.95
C THR A 245 0.47 6.12 4.98
N ILE A 246 0.64 5.10 5.81
CA ILE A 246 -0.29 3.99 6.01
C ILE A 246 -0.61 3.82 7.49
N ASP A 247 -1.69 3.10 7.82
CA ASP A 247 -1.86 2.59 9.17
C ASP A 247 -1.08 1.27 9.32
N TYR A 248 -0.21 1.18 10.33
CA TYR A 248 0.54 -0.06 10.62
C TYR A 248 -0.33 -1.06 11.40
N GLY A 249 -1.44 -0.62 11.95
CA GLY A 249 -2.37 -1.45 12.70
C GLY A 249 -1.95 -1.67 14.16
N PRO A 250 -2.91 -2.06 15.01
CA PRO A 250 -2.73 -2.12 16.46
C PRO A 250 -1.69 -3.17 16.90
N GLU A 251 -1.57 -4.27 16.15
CA GLU A 251 -0.73 -5.41 16.52
C GLU A 251 0.76 -5.15 16.28
N TRP A 252 1.09 -4.45 15.20
CA TRP A 252 2.43 -3.92 15.00
C TRP A 252 2.82 -2.97 16.13
N TRP A 253 1.92 -2.05 16.50
CA TRP A 253 2.14 -1.10 17.60
C TRP A 253 2.36 -1.81 18.94
N LYS A 254 1.52 -2.81 19.24
CA LYS A 254 1.66 -3.64 20.44
C LYS A 254 3.02 -4.34 20.47
N GLY A 255 3.39 -5.02 19.38
CA GLY A 255 4.68 -5.71 19.25
C GLY A 255 5.87 -4.76 19.45
N LYS A 256 5.86 -3.59 18.80
CA LYS A 256 6.94 -2.60 18.94
C LYS A 256 7.05 -1.97 20.32
N ILE A 257 5.91 -1.69 20.97
CA ILE A 257 5.90 -1.19 22.34
C ILE A 257 6.44 -2.25 23.30
N GLU A 258 6.04 -3.51 23.15
CA GLU A 258 6.54 -4.63 23.98
C GLU A 258 8.03 -4.89 23.77
N GLU A 259 8.51 -4.88 22.53
CA GLU A 259 9.94 -5.01 22.20
C GLU A 259 10.77 -3.89 22.85
N SER A 260 10.32 -2.65 22.71
CA SER A 260 11.02 -1.49 23.27
C SER A 260 11.07 -1.54 24.80
N LYS A 261 9.98 -1.97 25.45
CA LYS A 261 9.95 -2.19 26.91
C LYS A 261 10.98 -3.21 27.37
N LYS A 262 11.19 -4.31 26.63
CA LYS A 262 12.22 -5.31 26.95
C LYS A 262 13.64 -4.73 26.88
N GLN A 263 13.84 -3.67 26.09
CA GLN A 263 15.10 -2.95 25.96
C GLN A 263 15.22 -1.73 26.89
N ASN A 264 14.31 -1.57 27.86
CA ASN A 264 14.18 -0.36 28.71
C ASN A 264 14.05 0.94 27.90
N GLN A 265 13.43 0.86 26.72
CA GLN A 265 13.18 1.98 25.83
C GLN A 265 11.67 2.27 25.74
N THR A 266 11.35 3.47 25.27
CA THR A 266 9.98 3.85 24.92
C THR A 266 9.88 4.09 23.43
N PHE A 267 8.74 3.75 22.85
CA PHE A 267 8.48 3.89 21.43
C PHE A 267 7.18 4.65 21.23
N PHE A 268 7.22 5.65 20.36
CA PHE A 268 6.12 6.57 20.14
C PHE A 268 5.92 6.83 18.65
N CYS A 269 4.70 7.19 18.30
CA CYS A 269 4.33 7.64 16.98
C CYS A 269 4.87 9.05 16.69
N CYS A 270 5.57 9.15 15.56
CA CYS A 270 6.18 10.38 15.07
C CYS A 270 5.38 11.05 13.93
N CYS A 271 4.12 10.64 13.71
CA CYS A 271 3.27 11.26 12.70
C CYS A 271 3.02 12.74 13.01
N ASP A 272 2.63 13.53 12.00
CA ASP A 272 2.29 14.94 12.17
C ASP A 272 0.82 15.16 12.58
N TRP A 273 0.03 14.08 12.69
CA TRP A 273 -1.39 14.19 12.95
C TRP A 273 -1.69 14.72 14.36
N VAL A 274 -2.69 15.62 14.41
CA VAL A 274 -3.07 16.39 15.60
C VAL A 274 -3.82 15.56 16.66
N TYR A 275 -4.31 14.38 16.28
CA TYR A 275 -4.96 13.42 17.18
C TYR A 275 -4.33 12.04 17.01
N CYS A 276 -3.21 11.84 17.70
CA CYS A 276 -2.34 10.69 17.55
C CYS A 276 -2.65 9.66 18.64
N ILE A 277 -2.72 8.37 18.26
CA ILE A 277 -3.07 7.29 19.19
C ILE A 277 -1.92 7.02 20.18
N ASN A 278 -0.67 7.04 19.72
CA ASN A 278 0.52 6.77 20.53
C ASN A 278 1.52 7.95 20.52
N PRO A 279 1.15 9.16 20.96
CA PRO A 279 1.97 10.35 20.78
C PRO A 279 3.24 10.31 21.64
N ALA A 280 4.31 10.95 21.15
CA ALA A 280 5.48 11.22 21.97
C ALA A 280 5.14 12.14 23.16
N PRO A 281 5.84 12.02 24.31
CA PRO A 281 5.61 12.87 25.46
C PRO A 281 5.72 14.35 25.10
N GLY A 282 4.71 15.15 25.47
CA GLY A 282 4.66 16.58 25.17
C GLY A 282 4.26 16.94 23.73
N LYS A 283 3.98 15.98 22.85
CA LYS A 283 3.40 16.27 21.53
C LYS A 283 2.03 16.93 21.71
N PRO A 284 1.78 18.12 21.15
CA PRO A 284 0.47 18.76 21.21
C PRO A 284 -0.63 17.85 20.66
N GLN A 285 -1.76 17.77 21.35
CA GLN A 285 -2.92 16.96 20.94
C GLN A 285 -4.19 17.82 20.94
N MET A 286 -4.99 17.69 19.89
CA MET A 286 -6.34 18.23 19.85
C MET A 286 -7.32 17.24 20.50
N ASN A 287 -8.50 17.73 20.90
CA ASN A 287 -9.59 16.82 21.20
C ASN A 287 -10.16 16.23 19.90
N GLU A 288 -10.88 15.11 20.02
CA GLU A 288 -11.45 14.38 18.89
C GLU A 288 -12.33 15.27 17.98
N LYS A 289 -13.20 16.09 18.58
CA LYS A 289 -14.11 16.96 17.83
C LYS A 289 -13.38 17.97 16.96
N ASP A 290 -12.32 18.58 17.47
CA ASP A 290 -11.52 19.56 16.71
C ASP A 290 -10.60 18.88 15.70
N ALA A 291 -10.08 17.69 16.02
CA ALA A 291 -9.34 16.87 15.07
C ALA A 291 -10.19 16.46 13.85
N ILE A 292 -11.47 16.09 14.06
CA ILE A 292 -12.41 15.78 12.97
C ILE A 292 -12.65 17.01 12.08
N LYS A 293 -12.70 18.22 12.65
CA LYS A 293 -12.82 19.45 11.84
C LYS A 293 -11.56 19.70 11.02
N GLU A 294 -10.39 19.58 11.63
CA GLU A 294 -9.11 19.73 10.93
C GLU A 294 -8.96 18.69 9.82
N MET A 295 -9.42 17.46 10.05
CA MET A 295 -9.43 16.38 9.06
C MET A 295 -10.22 16.79 7.82
N LYS A 296 -11.47 17.22 8.00
CA LYS A 296 -12.35 17.67 6.91
C LYS A 296 -11.72 18.84 6.15
N ARG A 297 -11.19 19.82 6.88
CA ARG A 297 -10.51 20.98 6.29
C ARG A 297 -9.32 20.59 5.42
N ARG A 298 -8.48 19.64 5.88
CA ARG A 298 -7.34 19.13 5.09
C ARG A 298 -7.80 18.41 3.83
N ILE A 299 -8.83 17.55 3.94
CA ILE A 299 -9.40 16.83 2.80
C ILE A 299 -9.95 17.81 1.75
N GLU A 300 -10.78 18.77 2.17
CA GLU A 300 -11.36 19.78 1.27
C GLU A 300 -10.30 20.65 0.60
N ARG A 301 -9.29 21.08 1.37
CA ARG A 301 -8.17 21.88 0.84
C ARG A 301 -7.39 21.10 -0.22
N ASN A 302 -7.02 19.86 0.08
CA ASN A 302 -6.26 19.02 -0.85
C ASN A 302 -7.10 18.76 -2.11
N HIS A 303 -8.39 18.48 -1.97
CA HIS A 303 -9.30 18.30 -3.10
C HIS A 303 -9.35 19.51 -4.03
N ALA A 304 -9.51 20.71 -3.47
CA ALA A 304 -9.52 21.95 -4.25
C ALA A 304 -8.22 22.15 -5.04
N ILE A 305 -7.06 21.84 -4.45
CA ILE A 305 -5.75 21.95 -5.11
C ILE A 305 -5.63 20.93 -6.25
N VAL A 306 -6.00 19.67 -6.01
CA VAL A 306 -5.94 18.61 -7.03
C VAL A 306 -6.88 18.92 -8.20
N MET A 307 -8.09 19.41 -7.93
CA MET A 307 -9.04 19.78 -9.00
C MET A 307 -8.56 20.99 -9.81
N CYS A 308 -8.03 22.04 -9.15
CA CYS A 308 -7.43 23.18 -9.84
C CYS A 308 -6.27 22.76 -10.75
N TRP A 309 -5.43 21.84 -10.30
CA TRP A 309 -4.35 21.30 -11.14
C TRP A 309 -4.90 20.58 -12.38
N LYS A 310 -5.93 19.74 -12.24
CA LYS A 310 -6.53 19.04 -13.39
C LYS A 310 -7.16 19.98 -14.41
N GLU A 311 -7.85 21.02 -13.95
CA GLU A 311 -8.44 22.01 -14.84
C GLU A 311 -7.36 22.73 -15.65
N ASN A 312 -6.24 23.07 -15.03
CA ASN A 312 -5.11 23.68 -15.73
C ASN A 312 -4.48 22.74 -16.76
N GLN A 313 -4.40 21.42 -16.50
CA GLN A 313 -3.87 20.46 -17.48
C GLN A 313 -4.78 20.27 -18.71
N ARG A 314 -6.10 20.47 -18.59
CA ARG A 314 -7.05 20.34 -19.71
C ARG A 314 -7.08 21.56 -20.65
N ASN A 315 -6.50 22.68 -20.21
CA ASN A 315 -6.47 23.94 -20.96
C ASN A 315 -5.21 24.12 -21.83
N PHE A 316 -4.35 23.09 -21.90
CA PHE A 316 -3.17 23.00 -22.78
C PHE A 316 -3.28 21.80 -23.71
#